data_AF-A0A2E7T056-F1
#
_entry.id   AF-A0A2E7T056-F1
#
_cell.length_a   1.000
_cell.length_b   1.000
_cell.length_c   1.000
_cell.angle_alpha   90.00
_cell.angle_beta   90.00
_cell.angle_gamma   90.00
#
_symmetry.space_group_name_H-M   'P 1'
#
loop_
_entity.id
_entity.type
_entity.pdbx_description
1 polymer ?
#
loop_
_entity_poly.entity_id
_entity_poly.type
_entity_poly.pdbx_seq_one_letter_code
_entity_poly.pdbx_strand_id
1 'polypeptide(L)'
;MKRRASIPGRINIIGEHTDYAGGCSLAFASQHRLVLEAEFVDDGYHGEPTVVALWKEAGGPPVQLEVTSSIPIGKGMSSSAALCLSIVLCVHGVSIDKQAACEEAQRLEHVILRTPCGLLDQMTMMHALEGTCVLIDFSTKTTRTMSIPSDWTFKLVDSGIHRTLNSKDYRTTSTEETKRSHVESENRRVEEAMNSDSEALGKLLNETHESLKTIGVSTPEVDALVASLQSTKGVLGARMMGGGFGGMILVLVENESVLSEYETMVPSRPGFVEEFL
;
A
#
# COMPACT_ATOMS: atom_id res chain seq x y z
N MET A 1 15.90 20.24 -19.16
CA MET A 1 15.97 19.03 -18.33
C MET A 1 14.60 18.73 -17.75
N LYS A 2 14.17 17.47 -17.87
CA LYS A 2 12.91 16.97 -17.33
C LYS A 2 13.14 15.61 -16.67
N ARG A 3 12.41 15.32 -15.61
CA ARG A 3 12.35 13.98 -15.01
C ARG A 3 10.91 13.50 -14.98
N ARG A 4 10.73 12.19 -15.14
CA ARG A 4 9.43 11.52 -14.99
C ARG A 4 9.60 10.38 -14.02
N ALA A 5 8.91 10.45 -12.88
CA ALA A 5 8.77 9.31 -11.98
C ALA A 5 7.44 8.62 -12.24
N SER A 6 7.45 7.30 -12.21
CA SER A 6 6.24 6.48 -12.27
C SER A 6 6.27 5.49 -11.12
N ILE A 7 5.31 5.58 -10.21
CA ILE A 7 5.24 4.77 -8.98
C ILE A 7 3.95 3.96 -9.00
N PRO A 8 3.97 2.64 -8.79
CA PRO A 8 2.75 1.84 -8.71
C PRO A 8 1.96 2.16 -7.44
N GLY A 9 0.70 1.77 -7.35
CA GLY A 9 0.03 1.53 -6.08
C GLY A 9 0.52 0.22 -5.46
N ARG A 10 -0.06 -0.16 -4.32
CA ARG A 10 0.29 -1.44 -3.66
C ARG A 10 -0.93 -2.15 -3.10
N ILE A 11 -0.84 -3.47 -3.06
CA ILE A 11 -1.80 -4.37 -2.44
C ILE A 11 -1.12 -5.10 -1.29
N ASN A 12 -1.65 -4.90 -0.08
CA ASN A 12 -1.22 -5.64 1.10
C ASN A 12 -2.02 -6.95 1.18
N ILE A 13 -1.38 -8.08 0.86
CA ILE A 13 -2.02 -9.40 0.92
C ILE A 13 -2.35 -9.71 2.39
N ILE A 14 -1.33 -9.67 3.26
CA ILE A 14 -1.43 -10.04 4.67
C ILE A 14 -0.28 -9.38 5.46
N GLY A 15 -0.45 -9.16 6.77
CA GLY A 15 0.48 -8.33 7.56
C GLY A 15 -0.01 -6.90 7.67
N GLU A 16 -1.28 -6.71 7.99
CA GLU A 16 -1.81 -5.37 8.25
C GLU A 16 -1.46 -4.93 9.67
N HIS A 17 -1.22 -3.63 9.90
CA HIS A 17 -0.97 -3.10 11.24
C HIS A 17 0.27 -3.69 11.96
N THR A 18 1.23 -4.24 11.20
CA THR A 18 2.50 -4.79 11.71
C THR A 18 3.70 -3.86 11.49
N ASP A 19 3.60 -2.94 10.55
CA ASP A 19 4.73 -2.14 10.05
C ASP A 19 5.32 -1.17 11.06
N TYR A 20 4.47 -0.44 11.78
CA TYR A 20 4.90 0.43 12.87
C TYR A 20 5.33 -0.33 14.14
N ALA A 21 5.13 -1.65 14.19
CA ALA A 21 5.50 -2.51 15.32
C ALA A 21 6.72 -3.41 15.03
N GLY A 22 7.37 -3.23 13.87
CA GLY A 22 8.51 -4.05 13.48
C GLY A 22 8.16 -5.49 13.10
N GLY A 23 6.91 -5.77 12.73
CA GLY A 23 6.49 -7.09 12.27
C GLY A 23 6.81 -7.35 10.80
N CYS A 24 6.03 -8.22 10.18
CA CYS A 24 6.19 -8.60 8.77
C CYS A 24 4.94 -8.29 7.95
N SER A 25 5.11 -8.14 6.64
CA SER A 25 3.99 -8.09 5.67
C SER A 25 4.35 -8.78 4.36
N LEU A 26 3.32 -9.20 3.63
CA LEU A 26 3.43 -9.73 2.27
C LEU A 26 2.55 -8.88 1.35
N ALA A 27 3.17 -8.19 0.40
CA ALA A 27 2.48 -7.22 -0.45
C ALA A 27 3.04 -7.22 -1.88
N PHE A 28 2.30 -6.67 -2.84
CA PHE A 28 2.79 -6.49 -4.22
C PHE A 28 2.43 -5.12 -4.78
N ALA A 29 3.21 -4.66 -5.76
CA ALA A 29 2.92 -3.44 -6.51
C ALA A 29 1.76 -3.69 -7.50
N SER A 30 0.72 -2.85 -7.49
CA SER A 30 -0.44 -2.99 -8.39
C SER A 30 -0.13 -2.45 -9.80
N GLN A 31 -0.96 -2.79 -10.78
CA GLN A 31 -0.91 -2.23 -12.14
C GLN A 31 -1.20 -0.73 -12.22
N HIS A 32 -1.94 -0.17 -11.27
CA HIS A 32 -2.27 1.25 -11.19
C HIS A 32 -1.03 2.07 -10.82
N ARG A 33 -0.84 3.24 -11.44
CA ARG A 33 0.37 4.06 -11.24
C ARG A 33 0.04 5.53 -11.09
N LEU A 34 0.85 6.22 -10.30
CA LEU A 34 1.00 7.66 -10.28
C LEU A 34 2.23 8.03 -11.10
N VAL A 35 2.08 9.05 -11.95
CA VAL A 35 3.14 9.63 -12.76
C VAL A 35 3.30 11.09 -12.37
N LEU A 36 4.52 11.45 -11.97
CA LEU A 36 4.93 12.83 -11.76
C LEU A 36 5.86 13.22 -12.92
N GLU A 37 5.52 14.30 -13.60
CA GLU A 37 6.42 14.98 -14.52
C GLU A 37 6.98 16.25 -13.85
N ALA A 38 8.30 16.36 -13.83
CA ALA A 38 9.03 17.49 -13.27
C ALA A 38 9.89 18.13 -14.36
N GLU A 39 9.48 19.29 -14.84
CA GLU A 39 10.24 20.10 -15.79
C GLU A 39 10.99 21.20 -15.04
N PHE A 40 12.32 21.15 -15.07
CA PHE A 40 13.16 22.09 -14.34
C PHE A 40 13.17 23.44 -15.06
N VAL A 41 12.93 24.52 -14.31
CA VAL A 41 12.87 25.89 -14.83
C VAL A 41 13.90 26.78 -14.13
N ASP A 42 14.10 28.00 -14.64
CA ASP A 42 15.11 28.92 -14.10
C ASP A 42 14.68 29.55 -12.76
N ASP A 43 13.38 29.79 -12.56
CA ASP A 43 12.83 30.39 -11.34
C ASP A 43 11.38 29.96 -11.11
N GLY A 44 10.96 29.97 -9.84
CA GLY A 44 9.59 29.65 -9.44
C GLY A 44 9.29 28.17 -9.21
N TYR A 45 8.12 27.93 -8.63
CA TYR A 45 7.59 26.59 -8.37
C TYR A 45 6.14 26.56 -8.82
N HIS A 46 5.82 25.69 -9.76
CA HIS A 46 4.51 25.64 -10.40
C HIS A 46 3.93 24.23 -10.31
N GLY A 47 2.66 24.13 -9.96
CA GLY A 47 1.97 22.86 -9.75
C GLY A 47 0.89 22.99 -8.68
N GLU A 48 0.29 21.87 -8.29
CA GLU A 48 -0.68 21.83 -7.20
C GLU A 48 0.01 22.21 -5.86
N PRO A 49 -0.62 23.03 -5.00
CA PRO A 49 0.01 23.54 -3.77
C PRO A 49 0.63 22.49 -2.85
N THR A 50 -0.04 21.36 -2.60
CA THR A 50 0.49 20.27 -1.77
C THR A 50 1.69 19.60 -2.44
N VAL A 51 1.62 19.36 -3.76
CA VAL A 51 2.72 18.79 -4.54
C VAL A 51 3.96 19.70 -4.51
N VAL A 52 3.77 21.01 -4.66
CA VAL A 52 4.86 22.00 -4.54
C VAL A 52 5.44 22.04 -3.12
N ALA A 53 4.60 21.91 -2.09
CA ALA A 53 5.07 21.85 -0.70
C ALA A 53 5.96 20.62 -0.47
N LEU A 54 5.54 19.44 -0.93
CA LEU A 54 6.34 18.21 -0.90
C LEU A 54 7.67 18.37 -1.63
N TRP A 55 7.64 18.95 -2.84
CA TRP A 55 8.83 19.18 -3.65
C TRP A 55 9.86 20.07 -2.94
N LYS A 56 9.40 21.17 -2.35
CA LYS A 56 10.26 22.08 -1.59
C LYS A 56 10.83 21.42 -0.34
N GLU A 57 10.02 20.66 0.38
CA GLU A 57 10.44 19.94 1.58
C GLU A 57 11.47 18.85 1.29
N ALA A 58 11.41 18.23 0.10
CA ALA A 58 12.41 17.30 -0.40
C ALA A 58 13.71 18.00 -0.87
N GLY A 59 13.77 19.34 -0.85
CA GLY A 59 14.93 20.10 -1.31
C GLY A 59 14.99 20.30 -2.83
N GLY A 60 13.86 20.20 -3.53
CA GLY A 60 13.80 20.35 -4.97
C GLY A 60 14.04 21.80 -5.47
N PRO A 61 14.73 21.98 -6.62
CA PRO A 61 14.97 23.28 -7.25
C PRO A 61 13.71 23.85 -7.94
N PRO A 62 13.75 25.06 -8.52
CA PRO A 62 12.66 25.58 -9.35
C PRO A 62 12.16 24.59 -10.41
N VAL A 63 10.83 24.44 -10.50
CA VAL A 63 10.21 23.36 -11.28
C VAL A 63 8.76 23.68 -11.70
N GLN A 64 8.34 23.07 -12.80
CA GLN A 64 6.93 22.88 -13.19
C GLN A 64 6.56 21.40 -12.97
N LEU A 65 5.55 21.14 -12.14
CA LEU A 65 5.11 19.82 -11.71
C LEU A 65 3.71 19.50 -12.27
N GLU A 66 3.59 18.32 -12.88
CA GLU A 66 2.31 17.76 -13.32
C GLU A 66 2.15 16.34 -12.77
N VAL A 67 0.99 16.06 -12.17
CA VAL A 67 0.68 14.74 -11.59
C VAL A 67 -0.51 14.15 -12.33
N THR A 68 -0.35 12.91 -12.79
CA THR A 68 -1.44 12.07 -13.29
C THR A 68 -1.45 10.76 -12.53
N SER A 69 -2.63 10.20 -12.23
CA SER A 69 -2.72 8.97 -11.45
C SER A 69 -3.89 8.11 -11.90
N SER A 70 -3.64 6.82 -12.10
CA SER A 70 -4.67 5.78 -12.19
C SER A 70 -4.94 5.07 -10.86
N ILE A 71 -4.17 5.40 -9.79
CA ILE A 71 -4.40 4.87 -8.45
C ILE A 71 -5.66 5.53 -7.86
N PRO A 72 -6.67 4.76 -7.44
CA PRO A 72 -7.85 5.30 -6.78
C PRO A 72 -7.49 6.09 -5.51
N ILE A 73 -7.86 7.36 -5.50
CA ILE A 73 -7.54 8.28 -4.40
C ILE A 73 -8.33 7.91 -3.14
N GLY A 74 -7.66 7.87 -2.00
CA GLY A 74 -8.29 7.74 -0.68
C GLY A 74 -8.89 6.36 -0.40
N LYS A 75 -8.67 5.38 -1.27
CA LYS A 75 -9.28 4.04 -1.14
C LYS A 75 -8.39 3.01 -0.44
N GLY A 76 -7.22 3.40 0.04
CA GLY A 76 -6.28 2.49 0.68
C GLY A 76 -5.35 1.76 -0.29
N MET A 77 -5.07 2.34 -1.47
CA MET A 77 -4.05 1.86 -2.44
C MET A 77 -2.77 2.73 -2.47
N SER A 78 -2.50 3.50 -1.41
CA SER A 78 -1.25 4.25 -1.20
C SER A 78 -0.93 5.35 -2.20
N SER A 79 -1.94 6.09 -2.67
CA SER A 79 -1.71 7.22 -3.57
C SER A 79 -0.84 8.33 -2.95
N SER A 80 -0.90 8.55 -1.63
CA SER A 80 -0.05 9.52 -0.92
C SER A 80 1.42 9.10 -0.94
N ALA A 81 1.70 7.84 -0.59
CA ALA A 81 3.04 7.28 -0.61
C ALA A 81 3.63 7.26 -2.02
N ALA A 82 2.81 6.92 -3.03
CA ALA A 82 3.22 6.97 -4.42
C ALA A 82 3.62 8.39 -4.86
N LEU A 83 2.87 9.41 -4.43
CA LEU A 83 3.20 10.82 -4.67
C LEU A 83 4.52 11.19 -3.99
N CYS A 84 4.69 10.89 -2.70
CA CYS A 84 5.92 11.20 -1.96
C CYS A 84 7.15 10.52 -2.58
N LEU A 85 7.07 9.24 -2.95
CA LEU A 85 8.14 8.56 -3.68
C LEU A 85 8.43 9.22 -5.02
N SER A 86 7.40 9.61 -5.79
CA SER A 86 7.59 10.24 -7.10
C SER A 86 8.36 11.56 -7.00
N ILE A 87 8.07 12.35 -5.95
CA ILE A 87 8.77 13.59 -5.62
C ILE A 87 10.24 13.29 -5.32
N VAL A 88 10.49 12.38 -4.38
CA VAL A 88 11.85 12.00 -3.95
C VAL A 88 12.69 11.51 -5.13
N LEU A 89 12.14 10.62 -5.95
CA LEU A 89 12.86 10.12 -7.12
C LEU A 89 13.12 11.22 -8.17
N CYS A 90 12.18 12.15 -8.39
CA CYS A 90 12.42 13.26 -9.32
C CYS A 90 13.42 14.30 -8.78
N VAL A 91 13.44 14.57 -7.48
CA VAL A 91 14.41 15.50 -6.88
C VAL A 91 15.83 14.93 -6.95
N HIS A 92 16.01 13.66 -6.58
CA HIS A 92 17.34 13.05 -6.50
C HIS A 92 17.80 12.37 -7.80
N GLY A 93 16.87 11.99 -8.68
CA GLY A 93 17.16 11.26 -9.91
C GLY A 93 17.52 9.79 -9.65
N VAL A 94 18.20 9.16 -10.62
CA VAL A 94 18.53 7.73 -10.59
C VAL A 94 19.61 7.32 -9.57
N SER A 95 20.21 8.29 -8.87
CA SER A 95 21.34 8.06 -7.95
C SER A 95 20.92 7.68 -6.54
N ILE A 96 19.66 7.92 -6.15
CA ILE A 96 19.18 7.61 -4.81
C ILE A 96 18.98 6.10 -4.63
N ASP A 97 19.47 5.58 -3.50
CA ASP A 97 19.20 4.21 -3.10
C ASP A 97 17.70 4.00 -2.83
N LYS A 98 17.19 2.80 -3.12
CA LYS A 98 15.77 2.48 -2.96
C LYS A 98 15.29 2.62 -1.52
N GLN A 99 16.07 2.15 -0.55
CA GLN A 99 15.69 2.21 0.85
C GLN A 99 15.74 3.65 1.35
N ALA A 100 16.77 4.42 0.95
CA ALA A 100 16.84 5.85 1.26
C ALA A 100 15.64 6.62 0.68
N ALA A 101 15.21 6.28 -0.54
CA ALA A 101 14.03 6.89 -1.15
C ALA A 101 12.73 6.57 -0.37
N CYS A 102 12.59 5.34 0.13
CA CYS A 102 11.45 4.94 0.96
C CYS A 102 11.38 5.73 2.27
N GLU A 103 12.52 5.88 2.96
CA GLU A 103 12.60 6.60 4.24
C GLU A 103 12.35 8.09 4.07
N GLU A 104 12.90 8.69 3.00
CA GLU A 104 12.64 10.10 2.70
C GLU A 104 11.18 10.34 2.32
N ALA A 105 10.58 9.45 1.51
CA ALA A 105 9.16 9.55 1.18
C ALA A 105 8.26 9.43 2.42
N GLN A 106 8.59 8.52 3.35
CA GLN A 106 7.90 8.40 4.64
C GLN A 106 8.03 9.69 5.46
N ARG A 107 9.23 10.29 5.51
CA ARG A 107 9.46 11.58 6.20
C ARG A 107 8.55 12.68 5.62
N LEU A 108 8.42 12.75 4.29
CA LEU A 108 7.53 13.72 3.64
C LEU A 108 6.05 13.50 4.03
N GLU A 109 5.58 12.25 4.11
CA GLU A 109 4.21 11.96 4.57
C GLU A 109 3.99 12.41 6.02
N HIS A 110 4.98 12.22 6.88
CA HIS A 110 4.88 12.63 8.29
C HIS A 110 4.87 14.15 8.43
N VAL A 111 5.74 14.86 7.70
CA VAL A 111 5.93 16.31 7.87
C VAL A 111 4.88 17.13 7.13
N ILE A 112 4.58 16.78 5.88
CA ILE A 112 3.70 17.57 5.00
C ILE A 112 2.26 17.07 5.09
N LEU A 113 2.05 15.76 4.98
CA LEU A 113 0.72 15.17 5.01
C LEU A 113 0.22 14.86 6.43
N ARG A 114 1.09 14.98 7.45
CA ARG A 114 0.78 14.73 8.86
C ARG A 114 0.21 13.34 9.13
N THR A 115 0.62 12.37 8.32
CA THR A 115 0.13 10.99 8.41
C THR A 115 1.20 10.11 9.05
N PRO A 116 0.98 9.55 10.25
CA PRO A 116 1.98 8.72 10.94
C PRO A 116 1.98 7.28 10.39
N CYS A 117 2.39 7.12 9.14
CA CYS A 117 2.46 5.81 8.46
C CYS A 117 3.77 5.06 8.76
N GLY A 118 3.76 3.72 8.64
CA GLY A 118 4.99 2.94 8.57
C GLY A 118 5.59 2.94 7.16
N LEU A 119 6.36 1.89 6.83
CA LEU A 119 7.14 1.78 5.58
C LEU A 119 6.56 0.78 4.57
N LEU A 120 5.42 0.14 4.89
CA LEU A 120 4.82 -0.92 4.06
C LEU A 120 4.63 -0.45 2.62
N ASP A 121 4.04 0.73 2.48
CA ASP A 121 3.65 1.28 1.20
C ASP A 121 4.88 1.53 0.32
N GLN A 122 5.84 2.30 0.83
CA GLN A 122 7.02 2.75 0.11
C GLN A 122 7.92 1.56 -0.26
N MET A 123 8.19 0.68 0.70
CA MET A 123 9.05 -0.49 0.48
C MET A 123 8.43 -1.45 -0.54
N THR A 124 7.12 -1.68 -0.50
CA THR A 124 6.44 -2.52 -1.51
C THR A 124 6.63 -1.94 -2.92
N MET A 125 6.35 -0.64 -3.09
CA MET A 125 6.40 0.02 -4.40
C MET A 125 7.82 0.05 -4.99
N MET A 126 8.88 0.11 -4.19
CA MET A 126 10.27 0.19 -4.67
C MET A 126 10.99 -1.16 -4.79
N HIS A 127 10.63 -2.13 -3.96
CA HIS A 127 11.30 -3.44 -3.89
C HIS A 127 10.54 -4.57 -4.61
N ALA A 128 9.31 -4.32 -5.08
CA ALA A 128 8.60 -5.28 -5.92
C ALA A 128 9.35 -5.59 -7.23
N LEU A 129 9.12 -6.79 -7.75
CA LEU A 129 9.46 -7.20 -9.11
C LEU A 129 8.16 -7.63 -9.82
N GLU A 130 8.13 -7.47 -11.14
CA GLU A 130 6.95 -7.87 -11.94
C GLU A 130 6.61 -9.35 -11.72
N GLY A 131 5.34 -9.66 -11.49
CA GLY A 131 4.88 -11.03 -11.19
C GLY A 131 5.23 -11.56 -9.79
N THR A 132 5.73 -10.72 -8.87
CA THR A 132 6.13 -11.14 -7.52
C THR A 132 5.39 -10.39 -6.41
N CYS A 133 5.36 -10.98 -5.22
CA CYS A 133 5.11 -10.27 -3.97
C CYS A 133 6.41 -10.15 -3.16
N VAL A 134 6.41 -9.21 -2.23
CA VAL A 134 7.52 -8.82 -1.39
C VAL A 134 7.14 -9.15 0.05
N LEU A 135 7.91 -10.02 0.68
CA LEU A 135 7.97 -10.13 2.12
C LEU A 135 8.81 -8.97 2.64
N ILE A 136 8.27 -8.19 3.56
CA ILE A 136 8.96 -7.10 4.24
C ILE A 136 9.06 -7.43 5.72
N ASP A 137 10.27 -7.40 6.27
CA ASP A 137 10.53 -7.42 7.71
C ASP A 137 10.86 -6.00 8.16
N PHE A 138 9.96 -5.38 8.93
CA PHE A 138 10.09 -4.00 9.36
C PHE A 138 11.06 -3.82 10.53
N SER A 139 11.41 -4.89 11.26
CA SER A 139 12.42 -4.83 12.32
C SER A 139 13.83 -4.62 11.77
N THR A 140 14.12 -5.25 10.62
CA THR A 140 15.41 -5.18 9.93
C THR A 140 15.38 -4.31 8.68
N LYS A 141 14.20 -3.87 8.25
CA LYS A 141 13.95 -3.16 6.97
C LYS A 141 14.47 -3.95 5.76
N THR A 142 14.40 -5.27 5.81
CA THR A 142 14.83 -6.14 4.72
C THR A 142 13.64 -6.60 3.88
N THR A 143 13.93 -6.98 2.63
CA THR A 143 12.91 -7.45 1.69
C THR A 143 13.34 -8.76 1.04
N ARG A 144 12.36 -9.63 0.80
CA ARG A 144 12.55 -10.86 0.01
C ARG A 144 11.38 -11.02 -0.95
N THR A 145 11.68 -11.26 -2.22
CA THR A 145 10.65 -11.47 -3.25
C THR A 145 10.31 -12.94 -3.42
N MET A 146 9.05 -13.24 -3.69
CA MET A 146 8.61 -14.55 -4.17
C MET A 146 7.64 -14.39 -5.33
N SER A 147 7.67 -15.30 -6.30
CA SER A 147 6.65 -15.33 -7.36
C SER A 147 5.28 -15.52 -6.75
N ILE A 148 4.29 -14.76 -7.23
CA ILE A 148 2.91 -15.00 -6.80
C ILE A 148 2.44 -16.33 -7.40
N PRO A 149 1.93 -17.27 -6.57
CA PRO A 149 1.37 -18.52 -7.05
C PRO A 149 0.26 -18.29 -8.09
N SER A 150 0.23 -19.14 -9.11
CA SER A 150 -0.71 -18.99 -10.25
C SER A 150 -2.18 -19.19 -9.86
N ASP A 151 -2.45 -19.84 -8.73
CA ASP A 151 -3.79 -20.03 -8.18
C ASP A 151 -4.23 -18.86 -7.28
N TRP A 152 -3.38 -17.87 -7.03
CA TRP A 152 -3.77 -16.67 -6.29
C TRP A 152 -4.39 -15.63 -7.23
N THR A 153 -5.71 -15.51 -7.20
CA THR A 153 -6.44 -14.48 -7.97
C THR A 153 -7.08 -13.47 -7.03
N PHE A 154 -6.61 -12.23 -7.06
CA PHE A 154 -7.11 -11.17 -6.18
C PHE A 154 -8.05 -10.21 -6.89
N LYS A 155 -9.14 -9.84 -6.22
CA LYS A 155 -10.05 -8.75 -6.58
C LYS A 155 -9.99 -7.67 -5.49
N LEU A 156 -10.27 -6.43 -5.88
CA LEU A 156 -10.49 -5.34 -4.95
C LEU A 156 -11.92 -4.83 -5.01
N VAL A 157 -12.56 -4.76 -3.85
CA VAL A 157 -13.92 -4.23 -3.68
C VAL A 157 -13.85 -2.95 -2.87
N ASP A 158 -14.38 -1.84 -3.39
CA ASP A 158 -14.53 -0.60 -2.63
C ASP A 158 -15.71 -0.75 -1.67
N SER A 159 -15.46 -0.57 -0.37
CA SER A 159 -16.53 -0.62 0.63
C SER A 159 -17.57 0.50 0.48
N GLY A 160 -17.23 1.57 -0.25
CA GLY A 160 -18.03 2.79 -0.33
C GLY A 160 -18.00 3.60 0.97
N ILE A 161 -17.30 3.13 2.00
CA ILE A 161 -17.17 3.78 3.30
C ILE A 161 -15.86 4.57 3.29
N HIS A 162 -15.99 5.87 3.08
CA HIS A 162 -14.87 6.81 3.03
C HIS A 162 -15.00 7.78 4.21
N ARG A 163 -14.42 7.41 5.36
CA ARG A 163 -14.35 8.31 6.52
C ARG A 163 -13.05 9.11 6.42
N THR A 164 -13.13 10.43 6.66
CA THR A 164 -11.94 11.27 6.81
C THR A 164 -11.09 10.68 7.94
N LEU A 165 -9.81 10.40 7.70
CA LEU A 165 -8.83 9.82 8.65
C LEU A 165 -8.62 10.64 9.95
N ASN A 166 -9.46 11.64 10.23
CA ASN A 166 -9.40 12.55 11.37
C ASN A 166 -10.30 12.18 12.56
N SER A 167 -11.05 11.07 12.57
CA SER A 167 -12.01 10.83 13.67
C SER A 167 -11.60 9.80 14.72
N LYS A 168 -10.70 8.84 14.44
CA LYS A 168 -10.21 7.88 15.44
C LYS A 168 -8.79 7.44 15.10
N ASP A 169 -7.89 7.73 16.02
CA ASP A 169 -6.51 7.28 15.96
C ASP A 169 -6.47 5.78 16.28
N TYR A 170 -6.02 4.94 15.34
CA TYR A 170 -5.88 3.49 15.57
C TYR A 170 -5.02 3.19 16.80
N ARG A 171 -4.14 4.13 17.19
CA ARG A 171 -3.35 4.02 18.42
C ARG A 171 -4.21 4.00 19.69
N THR A 172 -5.50 4.30 19.61
CA THR A 172 -6.41 4.35 20.77
C THR A 172 -7.53 3.31 20.74
N THR A 173 -7.58 2.45 19.71
CA THR A 173 -8.73 1.55 19.48
C THR A 173 -8.75 0.33 20.40
N SER A 174 -7.58 -0.11 20.88
CA SER A 174 -7.43 -1.25 21.77
C SER A 174 -6.22 -1.10 22.69
N THR A 175 -6.07 -2.00 23.66
CA THR A 175 -4.90 -2.04 24.54
C THR A 175 -3.63 -2.40 23.77
N GLU A 176 -2.47 -1.96 24.27
CA GLU A 176 -1.16 -2.33 23.70
C GLU A 176 -0.93 -3.84 23.72
N GLU A 177 -1.43 -4.55 24.73
CA GLU A 177 -1.38 -6.01 24.80
C GLU A 177 -2.16 -6.67 23.65
N THR A 178 -3.35 -6.15 23.33
CA THR A 178 -4.16 -6.65 22.22
C THR A 178 -3.45 -6.43 20.89
N LYS A 179 -2.84 -5.26 20.70
CA LYS A 179 -2.07 -4.94 19.49
C LYS A 179 -0.82 -5.82 19.36
N ARG A 180 -0.09 -6.05 20.45
CA ARG A 180 1.06 -6.96 20.47
C ARG A 180 0.65 -8.38 20.08
N SER A 181 -0.44 -8.89 20.66
CA SER A 181 -1.00 -10.21 20.33
C SER A 181 -1.41 -10.30 18.86
N HIS A 182 -2.03 -9.24 18.33
CA HIS A 182 -2.33 -9.13 16.90
C HIS A 182 -1.06 -9.25 16.06
N VAL A 183 -0.04 -8.43 16.31
CA VAL A 183 1.24 -8.45 15.56
C VAL A 183 1.92 -9.83 15.63
N GLU A 184 1.97 -10.46 16.80
CA GLU A 184 2.53 -11.81 16.98
C GLU A 184 1.75 -12.88 16.19
N SER A 185 0.42 -12.80 16.16
CA SER A 185 -0.40 -13.72 15.38
C SER A 185 -0.32 -13.43 13.87
N GLU A 186 -0.23 -12.16 13.49
CA GLU A 186 -0.18 -11.72 12.10
C GLU A 186 1.15 -12.07 11.46
N ASN A 187 2.27 -11.93 12.18
CA ASN A 187 3.58 -12.38 11.69
C ASN A 187 3.58 -13.88 11.38
N ARG A 188 2.96 -14.71 12.23
CA ARG A 188 2.81 -16.15 11.95
C ARG A 188 1.97 -16.39 10.69
N ARG A 189 0.86 -15.66 10.51
CA ARG A 189 0.04 -15.77 9.29
C ARG A 189 0.81 -15.36 8.03
N VAL A 190 1.64 -14.32 8.10
CA VAL A 190 2.53 -13.92 6.99
C VAL A 190 3.50 -15.04 6.63
N GLU A 191 4.10 -15.68 7.64
CA GLU A 191 5.02 -16.81 7.43
C GLU A 191 4.34 -18.02 6.80
N GLU A 192 3.14 -18.37 7.28
CA GLU A 192 2.31 -19.46 6.76
C GLU A 192 1.84 -19.18 5.32
N ALA A 193 1.48 -17.93 5.01
CA ALA A 193 1.01 -17.52 3.69
C ALA A 193 2.05 -17.77 2.58
N MET A 194 3.35 -17.63 2.87
CA MET A 194 4.42 -17.84 1.87
C MET A 194 4.49 -19.27 1.32
N ASN A 195 3.91 -20.24 2.03
CA ASN A 195 3.92 -21.65 1.64
C ASN A 195 2.49 -22.20 1.43
N SER A 196 1.51 -21.31 1.31
CA SER A 196 0.09 -21.66 1.21
C SER A 196 -0.38 -21.73 -0.24
N ASP A 197 -1.27 -22.68 -0.53
CA ASP A 197 -2.13 -22.60 -1.71
C ASP A 197 -3.22 -21.53 -1.50
N SER A 198 -4.01 -21.28 -2.53
CA SER A 198 -5.10 -20.30 -2.50
C SER A 198 -6.18 -20.60 -1.43
N GLU A 199 -6.51 -21.86 -1.16
CA GLU A 199 -7.48 -22.23 -0.13
C GLU A 199 -6.97 -21.92 1.28
N ALA A 200 -5.72 -22.28 1.57
CA ALA A 200 -5.07 -21.99 2.84
C ALA A 200 -4.89 -20.49 3.03
N LEU A 201 -4.45 -19.76 2.00
CA LEU A 201 -4.34 -18.31 2.05
C LEU A 201 -5.70 -17.66 2.34
N GLY A 202 -6.77 -18.12 1.70
CA GLY A 202 -8.13 -17.62 1.94
C GLY A 202 -8.54 -17.69 3.42
N LYS A 203 -8.21 -18.79 4.11
CA LYS A 203 -8.45 -18.95 5.55
C LYS A 203 -7.62 -17.94 6.36
N LEU A 204 -6.34 -17.76 6.04
CA LEU A 204 -5.46 -16.79 6.70
C LEU A 204 -5.94 -15.34 6.53
N LEU A 205 -6.49 -14.99 5.37
CA LEU A 205 -7.10 -13.68 5.13
C LEU A 205 -8.31 -13.46 6.04
N ASN A 206 -9.17 -14.46 6.19
CA ASN A 206 -10.35 -14.36 7.06
C ASN A 206 -9.93 -14.22 8.54
N GLU A 207 -8.94 -14.99 8.99
CA GLU A 207 -8.37 -14.89 10.35
C GLU A 207 -7.74 -13.51 10.61
N THR A 208 -7.06 -12.96 9.61
CA THR A 208 -6.54 -11.59 9.67
C THR A 208 -7.65 -10.60 9.91
N HIS A 209 -8.78 -10.70 9.18
CA HIS A 209 -9.91 -9.80 9.38
C HIS A 209 -10.51 -9.88 10.79
N GLU A 210 -10.66 -11.08 11.34
CA GLU A 210 -11.12 -11.27 12.73
C GLU A 210 -10.13 -10.68 13.75
N SER A 211 -8.84 -10.77 13.48
CA SER A 211 -7.82 -10.11 14.30
C SER A 211 -7.93 -8.58 14.23
N LEU A 212 -8.19 -8.02 13.05
CA LEU A 212 -8.38 -6.57 12.85
C LEU A 212 -9.62 -6.03 13.57
N LYS A 213 -10.70 -6.82 13.62
CA LYS A 213 -11.87 -6.51 14.45
C LYS A 213 -11.52 -6.42 15.94
N THR A 214 -10.65 -7.32 16.40
CA THR A 214 -10.23 -7.39 17.81
C THR A 214 -9.41 -6.18 18.24
N ILE A 215 -8.57 -5.63 17.36
CA ILE A 215 -7.82 -4.38 17.62
C ILE A 215 -8.66 -3.12 17.36
N GLY A 216 -9.93 -3.25 16.95
CA GLY A 216 -10.88 -2.14 16.84
C GLY A 216 -10.64 -1.20 15.65
N VAL A 217 -9.99 -1.68 14.57
CA VAL A 217 -9.74 -0.89 13.36
C VAL A 217 -10.77 -1.11 12.25
N SER A 218 -11.70 -2.05 12.44
CA SER A 218 -12.85 -2.26 11.54
C SER A 218 -14.11 -1.55 12.04
N THR A 219 -15.18 -1.61 11.25
CA THR A 219 -16.53 -1.15 11.65
C THR A 219 -17.58 -2.21 11.32
N PRO A 220 -18.75 -2.20 11.99
CA PRO A 220 -19.81 -3.16 11.71
C PRO A 220 -20.24 -3.20 10.24
N GLU A 221 -20.21 -2.06 9.55
CA GLU A 221 -20.55 -1.98 8.12
C GLU A 221 -19.50 -2.64 7.23
N VAL A 222 -18.20 -2.45 7.53
CA VAL A 222 -17.10 -3.15 6.83
C VAL A 222 -17.16 -4.65 7.13
N ASP A 223 -17.37 -5.03 8.39
CA ASP A 223 -17.47 -6.42 8.82
C ASP A 223 -18.62 -7.16 8.10
N ALA A 224 -19.79 -6.52 8.00
CA ALA A 224 -20.93 -7.08 7.29
C ALA A 224 -20.65 -7.27 5.80
N LEU A 225 -19.96 -6.32 5.17
CA LEU A 225 -19.58 -6.42 3.76
C LEU A 225 -18.55 -7.54 3.54
N VAL A 226 -17.52 -7.63 4.40
CA VAL A 226 -16.53 -8.71 4.34
C VAL A 226 -17.20 -10.07 4.53
N ALA A 227 -18.10 -10.23 5.51
CA ALA A 227 -18.82 -11.47 5.73
C ALA A 227 -19.71 -11.86 4.53
N SER A 228 -20.34 -10.87 3.87
CA SER A 228 -21.10 -11.10 2.64
C SER A 228 -20.20 -11.59 1.49
N LEU A 229 -19.02 -11.00 1.33
CA LEU A 229 -18.04 -11.42 0.32
C LEU A 229 -17.52 -12.83 0.63
N GLN A 230 -17.15 -13.13 1.88
CA GLN A 230 -16.71 -14.46 2.31
C GLN A 230 -17.78 -15.54 2.07
N SER A 231 -19.06 -15.18 2.11
CA SER A 231 -20.18 -16.10 1.85
C SER A 231 -20.49 -16.29 0.35
N THR A 232 -19.80 -15.56 -0.53
CA THR A 232 -20.04 -15.62 -1.97
C THR A 232 -19.37 -16.85 -2.57
N LYS A 233 -20.10 -17.61 -3.40
CA LYS A 233 -19.56 -18.80 -4.06
C LYS A 233 -18.33 -18.45 -4.90
N GLY A 234 -17.24 -19.17 -4.68
CA GLY A 234 -15.96 -18.97 -5.37
C GLY A 234 -15.03 -17.96 -4.70
N VAL A 235 -15.45 -17.31 -3.61
CA VAL A 235 -14.56 -16.51 -2.76
C VAL A 235 -13.89 -17.45 -1.75
N LEU A 236 -12.56 -17.43 -1.73
CA LEU A 236 -11.74 -18.25 -0.82
C LEU A 236 -11.47 -17.52 0.50
N GLY A 237 -11.34 -16.19 0.45
CA GLY A 237 -11.19 -15.36 1.62
C GLY A 237 -11.33 -13.88 1.28
N ALA A 238 -11.71 -13.08 2.27
CA ALA A 238 -11.79 -11.63 2.13
C ALA A 238 -11.44 -10.93 3.44
N ARG A 239 -10.78 -9.78 3.32
CA ARG A 239 -10.49 -8.89 4.45
C ARG A 239 -10.43 -7.44 4.00
N MET A 240 -10.72 -6.52 4.92
CA MET A 240 -10.42 -5.10 4.73
C MET A 240 -8.93 -4.88 4.44
N MET A 241 -8.53 -3.82 3.74
CA MET A 241 -7.13 -3.48 3.45
C MET A 241 -6.83 -2.00 3.72
N GLY A 242 -5.67 -1.72 4.29
CA GLY A 242 -5.21 -0.37 4.65
C GLY A 242 -5.52 0.00 6.09
N GLY A 243 -5.37 1.29 6.42
CA GLY A 243 -5.32 1.80 7.80
C GLY A 243 -6.62 1.77 8.63
N GLY A 244 -7.66 1.06 8.18
CA GLY A 244 -8.88 0.86 8.95
C GLY A 244 -10.08 1.72 8.54
N PHE A 245 -11.23 1.41 9.13
CA PHE A 245 -12.47 2.21 9.12
C PHE A 245 -13.17 2.46 7.78
N GLY A 246 -12.85 1.65 6.76
CA GLY A 246 -13.41 1.78 5.42
C GLY A 246 -12.38 1.39 4.36
N GLY A 247 -12.51 1.96 3.16
CA GLY A 247 -11.58 1.76 2.05
C GLY A 247 -11.82 0.47 1.28
N MET A 248 -10.73 -0.15 0.81
CA MET A 248 -10.79 -1.38 0.00
C MET A 248 -10.94 -2.65 0.85
N ILE A 249 -11.56 -3.66 0.27
CA ILE A 249 -11.55 -5.05 0.71
C ILE A 249 -10.77 -5.85 -0.33
N LEU A 250 -9.75 -6.57 0.13
CA LEU A 250 -9.05 -7.57 -0.65
C LEU A 250 -9.85 -8.87 -0.63
N VAL A 251 -10.11 -9.43 -1.81
CA VAL A 251 -10.84 -10.68 -1.98
C VAL A 251 -9.99 -11.65 -2.78
N LEU A 252 -9.73 -12.83 -2.24
CA LEU A 252 -9.11 -13.95 -2.96
C LEU A 252 -10.22 -14.84 -3.52
N VAL A 253 -10.15 -15.13 -4.82
CA VAL A 253 -11.16 -15.91 -5.54
C VAL A 253 -10.56 -17.13 -6.22
N GLU A 254 -11.39 -18.16 -6.46
CA GLU A 254 -10.99 -19.40 -7.14
C GLU A 254 -10.48 -19.17 -8.56
N ASN A 255 -11.03 -18.17 -9.27
CA ASN A 255 -10.64 -17.80 -10.63
C ASN A 255 -11.22 -16.43 -11.03
N GLU A 256 -10.75 -15.87 -12.14
CA GLU A 256 -11.10 -14.52 -12.60
C GLU A 256 -12.60 -14.30 -12.89
N SER A 257 -13.38 -15.37 -13.13
CA SER A 257 -14.82 -15.26 -13.43
C SER A 257 -15.68 -15.00 -12.18
N VAL A 258 -15.15 -15.30 -10.99
CA VAL A 258 -15.79 -14.97 -9.73
C VAL A 258 -15.65 -13.46 -9.51
N LEU A 259 -16.75 -12.79 -9.16
CA LEU A 259 -16.79 -11.33 -8.98
C LEU A 259 -16.25 -10.60 -10.23
N SER A 260 -16.70 -11.04 -11.42
CA SER A 260 -16.24 -10.57 -12.74
C SER A 260 -16.42 -9.06 -12.99
N GLU A 261 -17.32 -8.43 -12.25
CA GLU A 261 -17.55 -6.98 -12.28
C GLU A 261 -16.42 -6.19 -11.60
N TYR A 262 -15.55 -6.86 -10.84
CA TYR A 262 -14.39 -6.25 -10.19
C TYR A 262 -13.09 -6.59 -10.94
N GLU A 263 -12.20 -5.60 -10.99
CA GLU A 263 -10.88 -5.72 -11.62
C GLU A 263 -10.03 -6.79 -10.93
N THR A 264 -9.35 -7.62 -11.73
CA THR A 264 -8.30 -8.53 -11.23
C THR A 264 -7.02 -7.75 -10.97
N MET A 265 -6.45 -7.91 -9.78
CA MET A 265 -5.20 -7.24 -9.43
C MET A 265 -4.00 -8.00 -10.01
N VAL A 266 -3.12 -7.27 -10.68
CA VAL A 266 -1.94 -7.83 -11.36
C VAL A 266 -0.67 -7.27 -10.74
N PRO A 267 0.29 -8.12 -10.32
CA PRO A 267 1.57 -7.68 -9.80
C PRO A 267 2.41 -7.01 -10.88
N SER A 268 2.81 -5.77 -10.64
CA SER A 268 3.50 -4.93 -11.61
C SER A 268 4.96 -4.66 -11.23
N ARG A 269 5.69 -4.02 -12.15
CA ARG A 269 7.06 -3.56 -11.94
C ARG A 269 7.15 -2.45 -10.87
N PRO A 270 8.31 -2.30 -10.20
CA PRO A 270 8.49 -1.30 -9.15
C PRO A 270 8.40 0.15 -9.66
N GLY A 271 8.46 1.09 -8.73
CA GLY A 271 8.67 2.51 -9.00
C GLY A 271 10.01 2.77 -9.67
N PHE A 272 10.04 3.75 -10.57
CA PHE A 272 11.24 4.16 -11.28
C PHE A 272 11.18 5.65 -11.65
N VAL A 273 12.33 6.21 -12.02
CA VAL A 273 12.47 7.55 -12.58
C VAL A 273 13.31 7.53 -13.84
N GLU A 274 12.89 8.34 -14.81
CA GLU A 274 13.57 8.57 -16.09
C GLU A 274 14.03 10.03 -16.14
N GLU A 275 15.16 10.27 -16.79
CA GLU A 275 15.75 11.59 -16.98
C GLU A 275 15.84 11.90 -18.47
N PHE A 276 15.37 13.10 -18.84
CA PHE A 276 15.34 13.62 -20.20
C PHE A 276 16.16 14.91 -20.24
N LEU A 277 17.15 14.97 -21.12
CA LEU A 277 18.04 16.13 -21.28
C LEU A 277 17.30 17.28 -21.97
#